data_AF-A0A2A5NSU9-F1
#
_entry.id   AF-A0A2A5NSU9-F1
#
_cell.length_a   1.000
_cell.length_b   1.000
_cell.length_c   1.000
_cell.angle_alpha   90.00
_cell.angle_beta   90.00
_cell.angle_gamma   90.00
#
_symmetry.space_group_name_H-M   'P 1'
#
loop_
_entity.id
_entity.type
_entity.pdbx_description
1 polymer ?
#
loop_
_entity_poly.entity_id
_entity_poly.type
_entity_poly.pdbx_seq_one_letter_code
_entity_poly.pdbx_strand_id
1 'polypeptide(L)' 'MQAALASAASDHGFTVTDDKLLTGKTRYKLVDDTGVELLVTMYKRETLVNITSASPCFSLPEGFHPPSVY' A
#
# COMPACT_ATOMS: atom_id res chain seq x y z
N MET A 1 3.58 2.51 17.27
CA MET A 1 3.31 3.53 16.23
C MET A 1 2.45 3.02 15.05
N GLN A 2 2.77 1.88 14.43
CA GLN A 2 2.05 1.35 13.26
C GLN A 2 0.54 1.15 13.44
N ALA A 3 0.12 0.62 14.59
CA ALA A 3 -1.30 0.40 14.90
C ALA A 3 -2.08 1.73 15.04
N ALA A 4 -1.43 2.80 15.51
CA ALA A 4 -2.06 4.12 15.61
C ALA A 4 -2.29 4.73 14.22
N LEU A 5 -1.33 4.56 13.30
CA LEU A 5 -1.52 4.97 11.91
C LEU A 5 -2.63 4.17 11.23
N ALA A 6 -2.68 2.85 11.42
CA ALA A 6 -3.72 1.99 10.88
C ALA A 6 -5.12 2.38 11.42
N SER A 7 -5.24 2.66 12.72
CA SER A 7 -6.49 3.15 13.33
C SER A 7 -6.93 4.48 12.73
N ALA A 8 -6.03 5.46 12.68
CA ALA A 8 -6.33 6.78 12.11
C ALA A 8 -6.73 6.67 10.63
N ALA A 9 -6.05 5.84 9.84
CA ALA A 9 -6.41 5.62 8.44
C ALA A 9 -7.83 5.06 8.29
N SER A 10 -8.20 4.09 9.14
CA SER A 10 -9.57 3.56 9.18
C SER A 10 -10.60 4.64 9.53
N ASP A 11 -10.30 5.52 10.49
CA ASP A 11 -11.18 6.65 10.87
C ASP A 11 -11.34 7.66 9.72
N HIS A 12 -10.35 7.73 8.81
CA HIS A 12 -10.36 8.56 7.60
C HIS A 12 -10.92 7.84 6.36
N GLY A 13 -11.53 6.66 6.52
CA GLY A 13 -12.24 5.97 5.44
C GLY A 13 -11.39 5.03 4.59
N PHE A 14 -10.13 4.78 4.99
CA PHE A 14 -9.30 3.78 4.31
C PHE A 14 -9.75 2.38 4.70
N THR A 15 -9.73 1.46 3.73
CA THR A 15 -9.79 0.02 4.03
C THR A 15 -8.45 -0.44 4.57
N VAL A 16 -8.45 -1.02 5.78
CA VAL A 16 -7.24 -1.46 6.46
C VAL A 16 -7.24 -2.98 6.60
N THR A 17 -6.17 -3.62 6.12
CA THR A 17 -5.90 -5.04 6.37
C THR A 17 -4.50 -5.24 6.92
N ASP A 18 -4.28 -6.32 7.68
CA ASP A 18 -2.97 -6.70 8.17
C ASP A 18 -2.50 -8.05 7.61
N ASP A 19 -1.18 -8.18 7.48
CA ASP A 19 -0.52 -9.37 6.97
C ASP A 19 0.75 -9.66 7.78
N LYS A 20 1.04 -10.95 7.99
CA LYS A 20 2.24 -11.42 8.67
C LYS A 20 3.33 -11.74 7.65
N LEU A 21 4.39 -10.93 7.66
CA LEU A 21 5.58 -11.18 6.85
C LEU A 21 6.32 -12.43 7.34
N LEU A 22 7.09 -13.06 6.45
CA LEU A 22 7.98 -14.20 6.75
C LEU A 22 8.97 -13.91 7.89
N THR A 23 9.26 -12.64 8.14
CA THR A 23 10.12 -12.17 9.24
C THR A 23 9.40 -12.11 10.60
N GLY A 24 8.14 -12.53 10.66
CA GLY A 24 7.26 -12.45 11.84
C GLY A 24 6.70 -11.04 12.12
N LYS A 25 6.99 -10.06 11.25
CA LYS A 25 6.52 -8.67 11.38
C LYS A 25 5.12 -8.49 10.80
N THR A 26 4.36 -7.57 11.38
CA THR A 26 3.06 -7.16 10.83
C THR A 26 3.27 -6.04 9.81
N ARG A 27 2.66 -6.21 8.63
CA ARG A 27 2.51 -5.19 7.61
C ARG A 27 1.04 -4.78 7.59
N TYR A 28 0.77 -3.48 7.58
CA TYR A 28 -0.57 -2.96 7.35
C TYR A 28 -0.68 -2.51 5.90
N LYS A 29 -1.78 -2.88 5.25
CA LYS A 29 -2.19 -2.40 3.94
C LYS A 29 -3.35 -1.44 4.14
N LEU A 30 -3.20 -0.22 3.66
CA LEU A 30 -4.20 0.84 3.71
C LEU A 30 -4.61 1.15 2.27
N VAL A 31 -5.90 1.14 1.95
CA VAL A 31 -6.41 1.41 0.60
C VAL A 31 -7.46 2.51 0.67
N ASP A 32 -7.31 3.58 -0.11
CA ASP A 32 -8.31 4.64 -0.20
C ASP A 32 -9.49 4.28 -1.13
N ASP A 33 -10.48 5.15 -1.21
CA ASP A 33 -11.67 4.98 -2.05
C ASP A 33 -11.37 5.05 -3.56
N THR A 34 -10.21 5.57 -3.94
CA THR A 34 -9.71 5.59 -5.32
C THR A 34 -8.87 4.36 -5.68
N GLY A 35 -8.61 3.48 -4.72
CA GLY A 35 -7.82 2.26 -4.89
C GLY A 35 -6.31 2.46 -4.77
N VAL A 36 -5.84 3.61 -4.29
CA VAL A 36 -4.42 3.83 -3.97
C VAL A 36 -4.07 3.02 -2.72
N GLU A 37 -3.02 2.22 -2.82
CA GLU A 37 -2.54 1.34 -1.77
C GLU A 37 -1.29 1.93 -1.09
N LEU A 38 -1.28 1.89 0.24
CA LEU A 38 -0.12 2.16 1.09
C LEU A 38 0.21 0.92 1.93
N LEU A 39 1.40 0.36 1.74
CA LEU A 39 1.93 -0.72 2.56
C LEU A 39 2.89 -0.15 3.60
N VAL A 40 2.53 -0.29 4.88
CA VAL A 40 3.34 0.20 5.99
C VAL A 40 3.95 -0.98 6.73
N THR A 41 5.28 -1.04 6.82
CA THR A 41 6.03 -2.03 7.60
C THR A 41 7.00 -1.37 8.58
N MET A 42 6.93 -1.69 9.87
CA MET A 42 7.92 -1.27 10.86
C MET A 42 8.93 -2.37 11.18
N TYR A 43 10.21 -2.03 11.10
CA TYR A 43 11.32 -2.94 11.41
C TYR A 43 11.86 -2.74 12.84
N LYS A 44 12.81 -3.58 13.28
CA LYS A 44 13.28 -3.65 14.68
C LYS A 44 13.62 -2.28 15.26
N ARG A 45 13.23 -2.08 16.54
CA ARG A 45 13.41 -0.84 17.34
C ARG A 45 12.69 0.40 16.78
N GLU A 46 11.62 0.22 16.00
CA GLU A 46 10.82 1.32 15.43
C GLU A 46 11.62 2.31 14.55
N THR A 47 12.85 1.95 14.17
CA THR A 47 13.80 2.89 13.57
C THR A 47 13.63 3.04 12.06
N LEU A 48 12.88 2.12 11.44
CA LEU A 48 12.66 2.13 9.99
C LEU A 48 11.19 1.84 9.70
N VAL A 49 10.55 2.81 9.06
CA VAL A 49 9.21 2.70 8.49
C VAL A 49 9.38 2.57 6.98
N ASN A 50 8.98 1.44 6.42
CA ASN A 50 8.87 1.29 4.97
C ASN A 50 7.44 1.62 4.55
N ILE A 51 7.31 2.58 3.64
CA ILE A 51 6.05 2.99 3.03
C ILE A 51 6.19 2.73 1.54
N THR A 52 5.46 1.75 1.03
CA THR A 52 5.32 1.52 -0.42
C THR A 52 3.96 2.05 -0.84
N SER A 53 3.94 2.95 -1.82
CA SER A 53 2.70 3.40 -2.44
C SER A 53 2.54 2.75 -3.82
N ALA A 54 1.33 2.32 -4.13
CA ALA A 54 0.95 1.85 -5.45
C ALA A 54 -0.40 2.47 -5.82
N SER A 55 -0.52 2.94 -7.05
CA SER A 55 -1.80 3.41 -7.60
C SER A 55 -2.38 2.33 -8.52
N PRO A 56 -3.71 2.32 -8.75
CA PRO A 56 -4.31 1.50 -9.78
C PRO A 56 -3.64 1.75 -11.13
N CYS A 57 -3.61 0.74 -11.99
CA CYS A 57 -3.14 0.92 -13.36
C CYS A 57 -3.97 2.02 -14.05
N PHE A 58 -3.29 2.98 -14.68
CA PHE A 58 -3.95 3.95 -15.54
C PHE A 58 -4.56 3.24 -16.75
N SER A 59 -5.80 3.57 -17.08
CA SER A 59 -6.38 3.13 -18.34
C SER A 59 -5.55 3.67 -19.49
N LEU A 60 -5.18 2.79 -20.42
CA LEU A 60 -4.55 3.21 -21.65
C LEU A 60 -5.60 3.94 -22.52
N PRO A 61 -5.23 5.02 -23.21
CA PRO A 61 -6.13 5.67 -24.16
C PRO A 61 -6.62 4.68 -25.21
N GLU A 62 -7.83 4.91 -25.72
CA GLU A 62 -8.35 4.15 -26.85
C GLU A 62 -7.37 4.30 -28.04
N GLY A 63 -6.89 3.18 -28.58
CA GLY A 63 -5.92 3.15 -29.69
C GLY A 63 -4.44 3.15 -29.28
N PHE A 64 -4.10 3.08 -27.98
CA PHE A 64 -2.72 2.82 -27.57
C PHE A 64 -2.30 1.41 -28.01
N HIS A 65 -1.25 1.36 -28.84
CA HIS A 65 -0.58 0.12 -29.20
C HIS A 65 0.85 0.19 -28.64
N PRO A 66 1.27 -0.71 -27.74
CA PRO A 66 2.66 -0.75 -27.29
C PRO A 66 3.56 -1.01 -28.51
N PRO A 67 4.77 -0.45 -28.55
CA PRO A 67 5.72 -0.75 -29.62
C PRO A 67 5.92 -2.27 -29.70
N SER A 68 5.60 -2.88 -30.85
CA SER A 68 5.93 -4.27 -31.10
C SER A 68 7.44 -4.37 -31.18
N VAL A 69 8.06 -4.96 -30.15
CA VAL A 69 9.49 -5.27 -30.18
C VAL A 69 9.67 -6.37 -31.22
N TYR A 70 10.25 -6.02 -32.37
CA TYR A 70 10.69 -6.95 -33.41
C TYR A 70 12.11 -7.44 -33.12
#